data_AF-A0A6I6UJ98-F1
#
_entry.id   AF-A0A6I6UJ98-F1
#
_cell.length_a   1.000
_cell.length_b   1.000
_cell.length_c   1.000
_cell.angle_alpha   90.00
_cell.angle_beta   90.00
_cell.angle_gamma   90.00
#
_symmetry.space_group_name_H-M   'P 1'
#
loop_
_entity.id
_entity.type
_entity.pdbx_description
1 polymer ?
#
loop_
_entity_poly.entity_id
_entity_poly.type
_entity_poly.pdbx_seq_one_letter_code
_entity_poly.pdbx_strand_id
1 'polypeptide(L)'
;MKSKTPAVFSLQTGYMKGFRSEMDRHDLARSIPFYTFGGTGWGGAQSELFWGGLYLSRFGQSDGAVLVKSSRLPYGKEAAVRDWTHSTIKEGSAIFPFMKELLSDEVKDVVHAEANEHVKEEETSVLHRGGTVNGVAVEQFSVEERVERLTIDWVSDQRDTMYELVGPDGQVYRQWSVAEDATGYFPGAFHHSFLLTAPIPGRWEVRAHTSQEHYMLSILFHKKSAVTSLTASDQILLKKMYTIHHIPMKSGKKPSTLITSEDLSSLPLADFEEGIHNITLDLEGKTEQGNEFQRTVIQTVYVDGKGNIY
;
A
#
# COMPACT_ATOMS: atom_id res chain seq x y z
N MET A 1 0.09 13.26 -15.66
CA MET A 1 -0.56 12.72 -14.46
C MET A 1 -2.07 12.96 -14.51
N LYS A 2 -2.86 11.91 -14.80
CA LYS A 2 -4.33 11.91 -14.65
C LYS A 2 -4.78 11.81 -13.17
N SER A 3 -3.84 11.75 -12.22
CA SER A 3 -4.07 11.66 -10.77
C SER A 3 -4.62 12.93 -10.10
N LYS A 4 -5.04 13.94 -10.89
CA LYS A 4 -5.61 15.21 -10.39
C LYS A 4 -7.06 15.42 -10.86
N THR A 5 -7.80 14.36 -11.11
CA THR A 5 -9.26 14.50 -11.34
C THR A 5 -9.99 14.58 -9.99
N PRO A 6 -11.12 15.31 -9.91
CA PRO A 6 -11.94 15.33 -8.71
C PRO A 6 -12.34 13.91 -8.24
N ALA A 7 -12.54 12.98 -9.18
CA ALA A 7 -12.89 11.59 -8.88
C ALA A 7 -11.80 10.90 -8.05
N VAL A 8 -10.54 10.86 -8.54
CA VAL A 8 -9.44 10.18 -7.82
C VAL A 8 -9.04 10.93 -6.54
N PHE A 9 -9.15 12.27 -6.53
CA PHE A 9 -8.88 13.08 -5.34
C PHE A 9 -9.83 12.71 -4.19
N SER A 10 -11.13 12.55 -4.49
CA SER A 10 -12.12 12.21 -3.47
C SER A 10 -11.83 10.86 -2.81
N LEU A 11 -11.24 9.91 -3.51
CA LEU A 11 -10.98 8.55 -3.01
C LEU A 11 -9.76 8.44 -2.07
N GLN A 12 -9.02 9.53 -1.84
CA GLN A 12 -7.85 9.49 -0.95
C GLN A 12 -8.28 9.25 0.51
N THR A 13 -7.54 8.42 1.24
CA THR A 13 -7.94 7.92 2.57
C THR A 13 -8.15 9.03 3.59
N GLY A 14 -7.31 10.07 3.58
CA GLY A 14 -7.46 11.24 4.46
C GLY A 14 -8.75 12.00 4.17
N TYR A 15 -9.04 12.25 2.88
CA TYR A 15 -10.27 12.92 2.46
C TYR A 15 -11.52 12.12 2.87
N MET A 16 -11.51 10.81 2.60
CA MET A 16 -12.58 9.90 3.00
C MET A 16 -12.77 9.84 4.52
N LYS A 17 -11.69 9.87 5.32
CA LYS A 17 -11.79 9.93 6.77
C LYS A 17 -12.43 11.24 7.25
N GLY A 18 -12.06 12.38 6.66
CA GLY A 18 -12.71 13.66 6.89
C GLY A 18 -14.21 13.61 6.57
N PHE A 19 -14.58 13.14 5.37
CA PHE A 19 -15.98 12.97 4.95
C PHE A 19 -16.78 12.09 5.93
N ARG A 20 -16.23 10.94 6.34
CA ARG A 20 -16.89 10.02 7.29
C ARG A 20 -17.07 10.66 8.67
N SER A 21 -16.15 11.50 9.12
CA SER A 21 -16.26 12.19 10.41
C SER A 21 -17.47 13.13 10.50
N GLU A 22 -17.91 13.68 9.36
CA GLU A 22 -19.09 14.53 9.27
C GLU A 22 -20.36 13.69 9.04
N MET A 23 -20.31 12.77 8.08
CA MET A 23 -21.50 12.06 7.62
C MET A 23 -21.97 10.96 8.58
N ASP A 24 -21.04 10.25 9.25
CA ASP A 24 -21.38 9.14 10.15
C ASP A 24 -22.08 9.58 11.45
N ARG A 25 -22.05 10.89 11.73
CA ARG A 25 -22.68 11.50 12.90
C ARG A 25 -24.16 11.81 12.67
N HIS A 26 -24.62 11.76 11.42
CA HIS A 26 -26.00 12.09 11.09
C HIS A 26 -26.93 10.91 11.45
N ASP A 27 -28.05 11.17 12.13
CA ASP A 27 -28.95 10.12 12.60
C ASP A 27 -29.47 9.23 11.45
N LEU A 28 -29.73 9.83 10.30
CA LEU A 28 -30.12 9.12 9.07
C LEU A 28 -29.07 8.09 8.58
N ALA A 29 -27.78 8.31 8.86
CA ALA A 29 -26.75 7.35 8.47
C ALA A 29 -26.90 6.01 9.21
N ARG A 30 -27.54 6.02 10.38
CA ARG A 30 -27.76 4.83 11.22
C ARG A 30 -29.17 4.24 11.09
N SER A 31 -30.11 4.97 10.50
CA SER A 31 -31.49 4.51 10.32
C SER A 31 -31.70 3.70 9.03
N ILE A 32 -30.75 3.76 8.09
CA ILE A 32 -30.80 3.03 6.82
C ILE A 32 -29.88 1.82 6.91
N PRO A 33 -30.35 0.59 6.63
CA PRO A 33 -29.50 -0.58 6.63
C PRO A 33 -28.53 -0.51 5.45
N PHE A 34 -27.24 -0.57 5.75
CA PHE A 34 -26.17 -0.69 4.76
C PHE A 34 -25.64 -2.11 4.72
N TYR A 35 -25.41 -2.62 3.51
CA TYR A 35 -24.75 -3.89 3.27
C TYR A 35 -23.49 -3.64 2.45
N THR A 36 -22.39 -4.28 2.83
CA THR A 36 -21.09 -4.10 2.18
C THR A 36 -20.56 -5.43 1.65
N PHE A 37 -19.87 -5.37 0.52
CA PHE A 37 -19.16 -6.50 -0.07
C PHE A 37 -17.68 -6.14 -0.16
N GLY A 38 -16.82 -7.15 -0.05
CA GLY A 38 -15.37 -6.99 -0.23
C GLY A 38 -14.78 -8.07 -1.10
N GLY A 39 -13.65 -7.78 -1.72
CA GLY A 39 -12.90 -8.71 -2.55
C GLY A 39 -11.48 -8.91 -2.02
N THR A 40 -10.92 -10.10 -2.23
CA THR A 40 -9.52 -10.44 -1.90
C THR A 40 -8.68 -10.82 -3.12
N GLY A 41 -9.29 -10.85 -4.31
CA GLY A 41 -8.64 -11.33 -5.53
C GLY A 41 -7.95 -10.21 -6.29
N TRP A 42 -6.75 -10.46 -6.82
CA TRP A 42 -5.98 -9.45 -7.56
C TRP A 42 -6.02 -9.66 -9.08
N GLY A 43 -6.75 -10.67 -9.55
CA GLY A 43 -6.81 -11.02 -10.97
C GLY A 43 -5.57 -11.77 -11.45
N GLY A 44 -5.42 -11.85 -12.77
CA GLY A 44 -4.29 -12.55 -13.39
C GLY A 44 -2.95 -11.86 -13.08
N ALA A 45 -1.87 -12.65 -13.01
CA ALA A 45 -0.52 -12.12 -12.84
C ALA A 45 -0.24 -11.02 -13.87
N GLN A 46 0.42 -9.95 -13.45
CA GLN A 46 0.80 -8.79 -14.27
C GLN A 46 -0.37 -7.92 -14.79
N SER A 47 -1.62 -8.18 -14.38
CA SER A 47 -2.74 -7.27 -14.65
C SER A 47 -2.70 -5.99 -13.82
N GLU A 48 -3.50 -4.97 -14.17
CA GLU A 48 -3.66 -3.74 -13.37
C GLU A 48 -3.97 -4.03 -11.90
N LEU A 49 -4.93 -4.93 -11.66
CA LEU A 49 -5.36 -5.30 -10.31
C LEU A 49 -4.30 -6.13 -9.57
N PHE A 50 -3.42 -6.83 -10.30
CA PHE A 50 -2.30 -7.55 -9.71
C PHE A 50 -1.28 -6.57 -9.10
N TRP A 51 -0.90 -5.54 -9.86
CA TRP A 51 0.04 -4.52 -9.39
C TRP A 51 -0.56 -3.64 -8.28
N GLY A 52 -1.84 -3.28 -8.41
CA GLY A 52 -2.55 -2.58 -7.35
C GLY A 52 -2.65 -3.42 -6.07
N GLY A 53 -2.98 -4.71 -6.19
CA GLY A 53 -3.01 -5.66 -5.07
C GLY A 53 -1.64 -5.83 -4.42
N LEU A 54 -0.58 -5.94 -5.22
CA LEU A 54 0.80 -5.99 -4.75
C LEU A 54 1.12 -4.76 -3.89
N TYR A 55 0.85 -3.56 -4.40
CA TYR A 55 1.06 -2.31 -3.67
C TYR A 55 0.24 -2.24 -2.36
N LEU A 56 -1.01 -2.70 -2.40
CA LEU A 56 -1.94 -2.63 -1.28
C LEU A 56 -1.71 -3.68 -0.20
N SER A 57 -1.06 -4.80 -0.53
CA SER A 57 -0.87 -5.96 0.37
C SER A 57 -0.32 -5.60 1.74
N ARG A 58 0.59 -4.62 1.81
CA ARG A 58 1.17 -4.06 3.06
C ARG A 58 0.15 -3.47 4.03
N PHE A 59 -1.06 -3.17 3.57
CA PHE A 59 -2.13 -2.61 4.37
C PHE A 59 -3.23 -3.64 4.68
N GLY A 60 -3.10 -4.87 4.21
CA GLY A 60 -4.05 -5.96 4.36
C GLY A 60 -4.59 -6.48 3.02
N GLN A 61 -5.56 -7.39 3.10
CA GLN A 61 -6.22 -7.95 1.91
C GLN A 61 -6.94 -6.88 1.09
N SER A 62 -6.91 -7.01 -0.23
CA SER A 62 -7.57 -6.11 -1.18
C SER A 62 -8.08 -6.87 -2.41
N ASP A 63 -8.99 -6.24 -3.15
CA ASP A 63 -9.50 -6.71 -4.45
C ASP A 63 -8.64 -6.23 -5.63
N GLY A 64 -7.40 -5.80 -5.35
CA GLY A 64 -6.50 -5.17 -6.31
C GLY A 64 -6.61 -3.65 -6.38
N ALA A 65 -7.63 -3.03 -5.78
CA ALA A 65 -7.78 -1.55 -5.76
C ALA A 65 -8.26 -0.99 -4.41
N VAL A 66 -9.06 -1.76 -3.65
CA VAL A 66 -9.65 -1.36 -2.39
C VAL A 66 -9.37 -2.43 -1.34
N LEU A 67 -8.89 -2.01 -0.17
CA LEU A 67 -8.68 -2.90 0.99
C LEU A 67 -10.03 -3.40 1.51
N VAL A 68 -10.10 -4.67 1.92
CA VAL A 68 -11.31 -5.25 2.54
C VAL A 68 -11.76 -4.41 3.74
N LYS A 69 -10.83 -3.98 4.59
CA LYS A 69 -11.16 -3.11 5.73
C LYS A 69 -11.75 -1.76 5.32
N SER A 70 -11.38 -1.23 4.15
CA SER A 70 -11.87 0.04 3.62
C SER A 70 -13.21 -0.09 2.91
N SER A 71 -13.61 -1.28 2.48
CA SER A 71 -14.95 -1.52 1.89
C SER A 71 -16.04 -1.66 2.97
N ARG A 72 -15.66 -1.87 4.23
CA ARG A 72 -16.57 -2.02 5.36
C ARG A 72 -17.14 -0.68 5.84
N LEU A 73 -18.38 -0.75 6.32
CA LEU A 73 -19.01 0.32 7.08
C LEU A 73 -19.20 -0.16 8.53
N PRO A 74 -18.64 0.51 9.56
CA PRO A 74 -18.68 0.01 10.93
C PRO A 74 -20.09 -0.22 11.51
N TYR A 75 -21.08 0.48 10.97
CA TYR A 75 -22.50 0.36 11.34
C TYR A 75 -23.34 -0.28 10.22
N GLY A 76 -22.71 -0.84 9.20
CA GLY A 76 -23.35 -1.66 8.19
C GLY A 76 -23.09 -3.15 8.42
N LYS A 77 -23.78 -4.01 7.66
CA LYS A 77 -23.54 -5.45 7.65
C LYS A 77 -22.57 -5.83 6.55
N GLU A 78 -21.54 -6.60 6.85
CA GLU A 78 -20.75 -7.26 5.81
C GLU A 78 -21.56 -8.44 5.25
N ALA A 79 -21.94 -8.35 3.98
CA ALA A 79 -22.72 -9.38 3.30
C ALA A 79 -21.82 -10.55 2.87
N ALA A 80 -20.67 -10.25 2.25
CA ALA A 80 -19.68 -11.25 1.91
C ALA A 80 -18.31 -10.61 1.58
N VAL A 81 -17.26 -11.35 1.93
CA VAL A 81 -15.90 -11.17 1.41
C VAL A 81 -15.47 -12.45 0.74
N ARG A 82 -15.05 -12.39 -0.52
CA ARG A 82 -14.64 -13.55 -1.33
C ARG A 82 -13.46 -13.19 -2.23
N ASP A 83 -12.94 -14.18 -2.94
CA ASP A 83 -11.88 -14.03 -3.93
C ASP A 83 -12.38 -13.35 -5.22
N TRP A 84 -12.97 -12.17 -5.06
CA TRP A 84 -13.36 -11.29 -6.14
C TRP A 84 -12.31 -10.20 -6.31
N THR A 85 -12.07 -9.86 -7.56
CA THR A 85 -11.31 -8.69 -7.96
C THR A 85 -12.21 -7.46 -8.00
N HIS A 86 -11.60 -6.27 -8.05
CA HIS A 86 -12.32 -4.99 -8.18
C HIS A 86 -13.21 -4.94 -9.44
N SER A 87 -12.88 -5.73 -10.45
CA SER A 87 -13.67 -5.86 -11.68
C SER A 87 -14.77 -6.90 -11.58
N THR A 88 -14.54 -8.02 -10.89
CA THR A 88 -15.51 -9.13 -10.82
C THR A 88 -16.55 -8.93 -9.71
N ILE A 89 -16.23 -8.14 -8.68
CA ILE A 89 -17.15 -7.87 -7.56
C ILE A 89 -18.42 -7.11 -7.98
N LYS A 90 -18.44 -6.49 -9.16
CA LYS A 90 -19.64 -5.82 -9.71
C LYS A 90 -20.43 -6.70 -10.67
N GLU A 91 -20.00 -7.94 -10.92
CA GLU A 91 -20.68 -8.85 -11.81
C GLU A 91 -21.88 -9.51 -11.11
N GLY A 92 -23.02 -9.55 -11.80
CA GLY A 92 -24.25 -10.15 -11.24
C GLY A 92 -24.09 -11.64 -10.94
N SER A 93 -23.31 -12.37 -11.75
CA SER A 93 -22.94 -13.78 -11.50
C SER A 93 -22.19 -13.98 -10.17
N ALA A 94 -21.41 -12.98 -9.75
CA ALA A 94 -20.65 -13.02 -8.50
C ALA A 94 -21.52 -12.63 -7.29
N ILE A 95 -22.32 -11.56 -7.41
CA ILE A 95 -22.99 -10.94 -6.25
C ILE A 95 -24.46 -11.34 -6.07
N PHE A 96 -25.21 -11.57 -7.15
CA PHE A 96 -26.65 -11.82 -7.05
C PHE A 96 -27.03 -13.03 -6.17
N PRO A 97 -26.23 -14.12 -6.11
CA PRO A 97 -26.51 -15.20 -5.16
C PRO A 97 -26.58 -14.72 -3.71
N PHE A 98 -25.72 -13.77 -3.32
CA PHE A 98 -25.67 -13.22 -1.96
C PHE A 98 -26.75 -12.16 -1.73
N MET A 99 -27.08 -11.35 -2.75
CA MET A 99 -28.19 -10.41 -2.66
C MET A 99 -29.54 -11.13 -2.49
N LYS A 100 -29.71 -12.28 -3.13
CA LYS A 100 -30.94 -13.06 -3.02
C LYS A 100 -31.22 -13.43 -1.56
N GLU A 101 -30.20 -13.80 -0.78
CA GLU A 101 -30.34 -14.10 0.64
C GLU A 101 -30.73 -12.86 1.47
N LEU A 102 -30.24 -11.68 1.10
CA LEU A 102 -30.56 -10.42 1.76
C LEU A 102 -31.96 -9.89 1.43
N LEU A 103 -32.49 -10.24 0.25
CA LEU A 103 -33.76 -9.74 -0.29
C LEU A 103 -34.90 -10.76 -0.18
N SER A 104 -34.62 -11.99 0.26
CA SER A 104 -35.66 -12.99 0.52
C SER A 104 -36.21 -12.76 1.92
N ASP A 105 -37.50 -12.43 2.03
CA ASP A 105 -38.24 -12.07 3.25
C ASP A 105 -38.37 -13.21 4.30
N GLU A 106 -37.26 -13.80 4.74
CA GLU A 106 -37.20 -14.42 6.06
C GLU A 106 -36.36 -13.51 6.96
N VAL A 107 -37.05 -12.60 7.66
CA VAL A 107 -36.52 -11.94 8.86
C VAL A 107 -36.26 -13.04 9.90
N LYS A 108 -35.07 -13.62 9.86
CA LYS A 108 -34.46 -14.21 11.04
C LYS A 108 -33.64 -13.11 11.68
N ASP A 109 -33.99 -12.76 12.91
CA ASP A 109 -33.08 -12.03 13.80
C ASP A 109 -31.78 -12.83 13.87
N VAL A 110 -30.80 -12.42 13.07
CA VAL A 110 -29.46 -13.01 13.12
C VAL A 110 -28.71 -12.26 14.20
N VAL A 111 -28.59 -12.96 15.33
CA VAL A 111 -27.75 -12.64 16.49
C VAL A 111 -26.44 -12.00 16.03
N HIS A 112 -26.13 -10.84 16.60
CA HIS A 112 -24.83 -10.19 16.49
C HIS A 112 -23.71 -11.20 16.81
N ALA A 113 -23.03 -11.69 15.78
CA ALA A 113 -21.70 -12.21 15.95
C ALA A 113 -20.78 -11.00 16.06
N GLU A 114 -20.33 -10.69 17.28
CA GLU A 114 -19.06 -10.01 17.45
C GLU A 114 -17.99 -10.90 16.81
N ALA A 115 -17.74 -10.66 15.52
CA ALA A 115 -16.69 -11.33 14.77
C ALA A 115 -15.35 -10.80 15.28
N ASN A 116 -14.87 -11.37 16.37
CA ASN A 116 -13.44 -11.51 16.61
C ASN A 116 -12.88 -12.45 15.54
N GLU A 117 -12.60 -11.92 14.35
CA GLU A 117 -11.77 -12.62 13.38
C GLU A 117 -10.38 -12.00 13.33
N HIS A 118 -9.50 -12.62 14.12
CA HIS A 118 -8.09 -12.72 13.76
C HIS A 118 -7.98 -13.55 12.47
N VAL A 119 -8.21 -12.92 11.32
CA VAL A 119 -7.59 -13.41 10.09
C VAL A 119 -6.09 -13.25 10.31
N LYS A 120 -5.33 -14.34 10.22
CA LYS A 120 -3.86 -14.29 10.29
C LYS A 120 -3.38 -13.42 9.12
N GLU A 121 -3.21 -12.13 9.37
CA GLU A 121 -2.53 -11.24 8.46
C GLU A 121 -1.09 -11.76 8.33
N GLU A 122 -0.68 -12.08 7.10
CA GLU A 122 0.73 -12.09 6.77
C GLU A 122 1.22 -10.66 6.97
N GLU A 123 2.14 -10.45 7.92
CA GLU A 123 2.75 -9.15 8.12
C GLU A 123 3.63 -8.86 6.90
N THR A 124 3.05 -8.14 5.95
CA THR A 124 3.76 -7.67 4.77
C THR A 124 4.25 -6.26 5.04
N SER A 125 5.54 -6.06 4.83
CA SER A 125 6.18 -4.76 4.96
C SER A 125 6.89 -4.44 3.65
N VAL A 126 7.10 -3.15 3.37
CA VAL A 126 7.62 -2.73 2.08
C VAL A 126 8.82 -1.80 2.25
N LEU A 127 9.67 -1.78 1.23
CA LEU A 127 10.70 -0.77 1.01
C LEU A 127 10.48 -0.16 -0.37
N HIS A 128 10.42 1.16 -0.44
CA HIS A 128 10.40 1.88 -1.72
C HIS A 128 11.69 2.68 -1.90
N ARG A 129 12.24 2.61 -3.10
CA ARG A 129 13.36 3.44 -3.57
C ARG A 129 13.05 3.93 -4.97
N GLY A 130 13.80 4.91 -5.43
CA GLY A 130 13.61 5.44 -6.77
C GLY A 130 14.55 6.59 -7.03
N GLY A 131 14.69 6.91 -8.31
CA GLY A 131 15.63 7.94 -8.72
C GLY A 131 15.84 7.96 -10.21
N THR A 132 16.91 8.64 -10.60
CA THR A 132 17.43 8.65 -11.97
C THR A 132 18.88 8.23 -11.92
N VAL A 133 19.28 7.34 -12.80
CA VAL A 133 20.66 6.87 -12.92
C VAL A 133 21.17 7.06 -14.34
N ASN A 134 22.46 7.37 -14.46
CA ASN A 134 23.21 7.29 -15.70
C ASN A 134 24.34 6.27 -15.51
N GLY A 135 24.32 5.17 -16.25
CA GLY A 135 25.24 4.05 -16.06
C GLY A 135 24.67 2.97 -15.11
N VAL A 136 25.50 2.48 -14.19
CA VAL A 136 25.13 1.38 -13.30
C VAL A 136 24.38 1.91 -12.08
N ALA A 137 23.13 1.48 -11.89
CA ALA A 137 22.40 1.69 -10.64
C ALA A 137 22.68 0.54 -9.69
N VAL A 138 22.92 0.86 -8.43
CA VAL A 138 23.05 -0.13 -7.35
C VAL A 138 22.15 0.31 -6.21
N GLU A 139 21.05 -0.41 -6.04
CA GLU A 139 20.19 -0.26 -4.87
C GLU A 139 20.53 -1.35 -3.86
N GLN A 140 20.63 -0.97 -2.59
CA GLN A 140 21.00 -1.87 -1.51
C GLN A 140 19.89 -1.93 -0.47
N PHE A 141 19.62 -3.14 0.01
CA PHE A 141 18.61 -3.34 1.04
C PHE A 141 19.00 -4.46 2.01
N SER A 142 18.51 -4.39 3.23
CA SER A 142 18.75 -5.40 4.26
C SER A 142 17.53 -6.30 4.45
N VAL A 143 17.79 -7.61 4.53
CA VAL A 143 16.82 -8.63 4.89
C VAL A 143 17.11 -9.09 6.31
N GLU A 144 16.14 -8.94 7.20
CA GLU A 144 16.22 -9.44 8.57
C GLU A 144 15.70 -10.88 8.69
N GLU A 145 15.81 -11.45 9.88
CA GLU A 145 15.27 -12.77 10.19
C GLU A 145 13.74 -12.88 9.96
N ARG A 146 13.26 -14.11 9.73
CA ARG A 146 11.83 -14.47 9.59
C ARG A 146 11.13 -13.92 8.34
N VAL A 147 11.85 -13.33 7.40
CA VAL A 147 11.34 -13.08 6.05
C VAL A 147 11.31 -14.41 5.28
N GLU A 148 10.11 -14.86 4.89
CA GLU A 148 9.93 -16.14 4.18
C GLU A 148 10.03 -15.97 2.67
N ARG A 149 9.71 -14.77 2.17
CA ARG A 149 9.70 -14.48 0.73
C ARG A 149 9.91 -12.98 0.48
N LEU A 150 10.58 -12.67 -0.62
CA LEU A 150 10.62 -11.33 -1.20
C LEU A 150 9.89 -11.31 -2.53
N THR A 151 9.12 -10.24 -2.75
CA THR A 151 8.69 -9.84 -4.09
C THR A 151 9.37 -8.52 -4.40
N ILE A 152 10.26 -8.53 -5.38
CA ILE A 152 11.01 -7.36 -5.82
C ILE A 152 10.39 -6.93 -7.15
N ASP A 153 10.06 -5.66 -7.27
CA ASP A 153 9.55 -5.07 -8.50
C ASP A 153 10.31 -3.78 -8.80
N TRP A 154 10.98 -3.76 -9.94
CA TRP A 154 11.70 -2.61 -10.45
C TRP A 154 10.94 -2.06 -11.64
N VAL A 155 10.27 -0.93 -11.42
CA VAL A 155 9.49 -0.24 -12.45
C VAL A 155 10.38 0.80 -13.11
N SER A 156 10.55 0.73 -14.42
CA SER A 156 11.39 1.68 -15.15
C SER A 156 10.86 2.05 -16.53
N ASP A 157 11.42 3.10 -17.12
CA ASP A 157 11.16 3.49 -18.51
C ASP A 157 11.95 2.66 -19.53
N GLN A 158 12.70 1.63 -19.08
CA GLN A 158 13.56 0.79 -19.91
C GLN A 158 13.08 -0.66 -19.92
N ARG A 159 12.79 -1.20 -21.11
CA ARG A 159 12.32 -2.59 -21.27
C ARG A 159 13.43 -3.62 -21.18
N ASP A 160 14.62 -3.31 -21.69
CA ASP A 160 15.67 -4.29 -21.95
C ASP A 160 16.88 -4.13 -21.01
N THR A 161 16.73 -3.37 -19.91
CA THR A 161 17.76 -3.26 -18.87
C THR A 161 18.01 -4.64 -18.24
N MET A 162 19.28 -4.99 -18.10
CA MET A 162 19.68 -6.21 -17.39
C MET A 162 19.82 -5.92 -15.90
N TYR A 163 19.04 -6.65 -15.08
CA TYR A 163 19.08 -6.57 -13.63
C TYR A 163 19.75 -7.80 -13.02
N GLU A 164 20.54 -7.57 -11.97
CA GLU A 164 21.17 -8.61 -11.16
C GLU A 164 20.75 -8.43 -9.71
N LEU A 165 20.19 -9.47 -9.09
CA LEU A 165 20.01 -9.52 -7.64
C LEU A 165 21.20 -10.27 -7.04
N VAL A 166 21.90 -9.64 -6.10
CA VAL A 166 23.10 -10.19 -5.45
C VAL A 166 22.80 -10.44 -3.98
N GLY A 167 23.01 -11.69 -3.55
CA GLY A 167 22.81 -12.13 -2.17
C GLY A 167 24.01 -11.86 -1.26
N PRO A 168 23.82 -11.91 0.07
CA PRO A 168 24.88 -11.76 1.07
C PRO A 168 26.01 -12.79 0.94
N ASP A 169 25.71 -13.96 0.37
CA ASP A 169 26.64 -15.05 0.09
C ASP A 169 27.39 -14.86 -1.25
N GLY A 170 27.10 -13.78 -1.98
CA GLY A 170 27.65 -13.50 -3.30
C GLY A 170 26.93 -14.21 -4.44
N GLN A 171 25.83 -14.94 -4.17
CA GLN A 171 25.03 -15.55 -5.23
C GLN A 171 24.36 -14.48 -6.09
N VAL A 172 24.38 -14.66 -7.42
CA VAL A 172 23.83 -13.69 -8.38
C VAL A 172 22.67 -14.31 -9.17
N TYR A 173 21.53 -13.62 -9.16
CA TYR A 173 20.30 -14.01 -9.86
C TYR A 173 19.99 -13.03 -11.00
N ARG A 174 19.67 -13.54 -12.19
CA ARG A 174 19.45 -12.74 -13.42
C ARG A 174 18.13 -13.01 -14.13
N GLN A 175 17.32 -13.93 -13.61
CA GLN A 175 16.06 -14.32 -14.24
C GLN A 175 14.92 -13.45 -13.72
N TRP A 176 14.68 -12.33 -14.40
CA TRP A 176 13.59 -11.40 -14.09
C TRP A 176 12.41 -11.63 -15.04
N SER A 177 11.20 -11.44 -14.52
CA SER A 177 10.00 -11.37 -15.34
C SER A 177 9.80 -9.92 -15.79
N VAL A 178 9.51 -9.70 -17.08
CA VAL A 178 9.30 -8.35 -17.63
C VAL A 178 7.88 -8.23 -18.17
N ALA A 179 7.18 -7.17 -17.76
CA ALA A 179 5.84 -6.84 -18.24
C ALA A 179 5.73 -5.33 -18.49
N GLU A 180 4.97 -4.91 -19.48
CA GLU A 180 4.60 -3.49 -19.63
C GLU A 180 3.59 -3.09 -18.53
N ASP A 181 3.67 -1.86 -18.02
CA ASP A 181 2.73 -1.35 -17.03
C ASP A 181 1.29 -1.38 -17.56
N ALA A 182 0.48 -2.27 -16.99
CA ALA A 182 -0.93 -2.40 -17.32
C ALA A 182 -1.82 -1.45 -16.49
N THR A 183 -1.27 -0.80 -15.46
CA THR A 183 -2.07 0.04 -14.54
C THR A 183 -2.49 1.37 -15.15
N GLY A 184 -1.75 1.85 -16.15
CA GLY A 184 -1.95 3.17 -16.73
C GLY A 184 -1.53 4.32 -15.80
N TYR A 185 -0.98 4.02 -14.62
CA TYR A 185 -0.37 5.01 -13.73
C TYR A 185 1.00 5.45 -14.26
N PHE A 186 1.75 4.53 -14.88
CA PHE A 186 3.06 4.78 -15.47
C PHE A 186 3.06 4.40 -16.96
N PRO A 187 2.35 5.14 -17.84
CA PRO A 187 2.32 4.83 -19.27
C PRO A 187 3.72 4.77 -19.87
N GLY A 188 4.03 3.66 -20.55
CA GLY A 188 5.34 3.41 -21.16
C GLY A 188 6.41 2.87 -20.20
N ALA A 189 6.05 2.55 -18.96
CA ALA A 189 6.94 1.88 -18.03
C ALA A 189 6.86 0.34 -18.16
N PHE A 190 7.90 -0.32 -17.65
CA PHE A 190 8.03 -1.77 -17.59
C PHE A 190 8.30 -2.20 -16.16
N HIS A 191 7.60 -3.23 -15.71
CA HIS A 191 7.81 -3.93 -14.45
C HIS A 191 8.81 -5.06 -14.66
N HIS A 192 9.91 -4.99 -13.94
CA HIS A 192 10.90 -6.06 -13.84
C HIS A 192 10.78 -6.69 -12.46
N SER A 193 10.24 -7.89 -12.41
CA SER A 193 9.88 -8.51 -11.13
C SER A 193 10.66 -9.79 -10.85
N PHE A 194 11.00 -9.99 -9.58
CA PHE A 194 11.72 -11.13 -9.08
C PHE A 194 11.05 -11.67 -7.81
N LEU A 195 10.85 -12.99 -7.76
CA LEU A 195 10.32 -13.69 -6.59
C LEU A 195 11.45 -14.51 -5.95
N LEU A 196 11.83 -14.16 -4.72
CA LEU A 196 12.81 -14.91 -3.96
C LEU A 196 12.14 -15.62 -2.78
N THR A 197 12.30 -16.93 -2.68
CA THR A 197 11.80 -17.73 -1.56
C THR A 197 12.93 -18.05 -0.59
N ALA A 198 12.65 -17.97 0.71
CA ALA A 198 13.60 -18.23 1.80
C ALA A 198 14.91 -17.42 1.67
N PRO A 199 14.84 -16.07 1.63
CA PRO A 199 16.05 -15.25 1.57
C PRO A 199 16.92 -15.42 2.82
N ILE A 200 18.24 -15.45 2.65
CA ILE A 200 19.18 -15.39 3.78
C ILE A 200 19.23 -13.97 4.36
N PRO A 201 19.28 -13.83 5.71
CA PRO A 201 19.47 -12.53 6.34
C PRO A 201 20.80 -11.88 5.92
N GLY A 202 20.79 -10.57 5.76
CA GLY A 202 21.97 -9.79 5.37
C GLY A 202 21.68 -8.74 4.31
N ARG A 203 22.75 -8.17 3.75
CA ARG A 203 22.68 -7.13 2.73
C ARG A 203 22.55 -7.73 1.33
N TRP A 204 21.52 -7.30 0.63
CA TRP A 204 21.24 -7.63 -0.76
C TRP A 204 21.43 -6.41 -1.65
N GLU A 205 21.72 -6.64 -2.93
CA GLU A 205 21.87 -5.58 -3.92
C GLU A 205 21.04 -5.88 -5.17
N VAL A 206 20.35 -4.88 -5.72
CA VAL A 206 19.85 -4.90 -7.09
C VAL A 206 20.74 -4.01 -7.94
N ARG A 207 21.37 -4.60 -8.97
CA ARG A 207 22.22 -3.88 -9.91
C ARG A 207 21.52 -3.78 -11.25
N ALA A 208 21.36 -2.56 -11.75
CA ALA A 208 20.81 -2.27 -13.06
C ALA A 208 21.91 -1.79 -14.00
N HIS A 209 22.08 -2.47 -15.13
CA HIS A 209 23.09 -2.11 -16.13
C HIS A 209 22.42 -1.33 -17.26
N THR A 210 22.37 -0.01 -17.14
CA THR A 210 21.64 0.88 -18.04
C THR A 210 22.53 2.05 -18.53
N SER A 211 22.10 2.76 -19.57
CA SER A 211 22.75 4.00 -20.03
C SER A 211 22.17 5.22 -19.31
N GLN A 212 20.84 5.28 -19.22
CA GLN A 212 20.05 6.23 -18.45
C GLN A 212 18.69 5.61 -18.14
N GLU A 213 18.21 5.76 -16.90
CA GLU A 213 16.93 5.18 -16.48
C GLU A 213 16.29 5.97 -15.34
N HIS A 214 14.96 6.09 -15.39
CA HIS A 214 14.13 6.55 -14.29
C HIS A 214 13.41 5.36 -13.68
N TYR A 215 13.54 5.16 -12.37
CA TYR A 215 13.01 3.96 -11.74
C TYR A 215 12.31 4.18 -10.40
N MET A 216 11.45 3.23 -10.08
CA MET A 216 10.92 2.99 -8.74
C MET A 216 11.13 1.51 -8.41
N LEU A 217 11.84 1.26 -7.32
CA LEU A 217 12.03 -0.07 -6.75
C LEU A 217 11.05 -0.26 -5.59
N SER A 218 10.29 -1.35 -5.62
CA SER A 218 9.44 -1.80 -4.53
C SER A 218 9.83 -3.20 -4.10
N ILE A 219 10.12 -3.38 -2.81
CA ILE A 219 10.45 -4.69 -2.24
C ILE A 219 9.43 -5.01 -1.15
N LEU A 220 8.68 -6.08 -1.35
CA LEU A 220 7.76 -6.62 -0.36
C LEU A 220 8.44 -7.74 0.41
N PHE A 221 8.40 -7.62 1.73
CA PHE A 221 8.90 -8.61 2.67
C PHE A 221 7.70 -9.33 3.25
N HIS A 222 7.55 -10.61 2.89
CA HIS A 222 6.50 -11.48 3.44
C HIS A 222 7.07 -12.18 4.67
N LYS A 223 6.53 -11.88 5.85
CA LYS A 223 6.97 -12.48 7.11
C LYS A 223 6.05 -13.59 7.54
N LYS A 224 6.62 -14.58 8.23
CA LYS A 224 5.83 -15.57 8.95
C LYS A 224 5.01 -14.87 10.03
N SER A 225 3.69 -15.02 9.97
CA SER A 225 2.78 -14.48 10.98
C SER A 225 3.12 -15.09 12.35
N ALA A 226 3.79 -14.30 13.18
CA ALA A 226 3.95 -14.51 14.62
C ALA A 226 3.36 -13.28 15.30
N VAL A 227 2.60 -13.49 16.38
CA VAL A 227 1.94 -12.45 17.16
C VAL A 227 3.01 -11.53 17.77
N THR A 228 3.46 -10.54 17.01
CA THR A 228 4.16 -9.37 17.52
C THR A 228 4.06 -8.27 16.48
N SER A 229 2.93 -7.56 16.54
CA SER A 229 2.86 -6.16 16.12
C SER A 229 4.15 -5.49 16.56
N LEU A 230 4.84 -4.80 15.66
CA LEU A 230 6.04 -4.00 15.95
C LEU A 230 5.70 -2.98 17.05
N THR A 231 5.83 -3.38 18.31
CA THR A 231 5.72 -2.49 19.45
C THR A 231 7.01 -1.68 19.50
N ALA A 232 6.89 -0.40 19.83
CA ALA A 232 7.99 0.56 19.90
C ALA A 232 9.13 0.16 20.87
N SER A 233 9.03 -0.99 21.55
CA SER A 233 10.01 -1.59 22.45
C SER A 233 11.10 -2.42 21.76
N ASP A 234 10.94 -2.84 20.51
CA ASP A 234 11.72 -3.94 19.93
C ASP A 234 12.93 -3.51 19.09
N GLN A 235 13.35 -2.23 19.16
CA GLN A 235 14.31 -1.66 18.19
C GLN A 235 15.38 -0.81 18.87
N ILE A 236 16.65 -1.24 18.74
CA ILE A 236 17.77 -0.72 19.54
C ILE A 236 18.37 0.57 18.97
N LEU A 237 18.15 0.88 17.68
CA LEU A 237 18.56 2.11 17.00
C LEU A 237 17.62 2.35 15.83
N LEU A 238 16.89 3.47 15.81
CA LEU A 238 15.99 3.80 14.71
C LEU A 238 16.33 5.16 14.09
N LYS A 239 16.73 5.15 12.82
CA LYS A 239 16.76 6.35 12.00
C LYS A 239 15.42 6.50 11.31
N LYS A 240 14.86 7.71 11.36
CA LYS A 240 13.58 8.06 10.73
C LYS A 240 13.83 9.22 9.78
N MET A 241 13.29 9.11 8.57
CA MET A 241 13.25 10.22 7.62
C MET A 241 11.82 10.39 7.13
N TYR A 242 11.24 11.55 7.37
CA TYR A 242 9.91 11.91 6.93
C TYR A 242 10.02 12.77 5.68
N THR A 243 9.24 12.44 4.66
CA THR A 243 9.03 13.25 3.46
C THR A 243 7.54 13.56 3.34
N ILE A 244 7.19 14.83 3.39
CA ILE A 244 5.79 15.29 3.30
C ILE A 244 5.58 15.96 1.95
N HIS A 245 4.63 15.44 1.18
CA HIS A 245 4.17 16.03 -0.07
C HIS A 245 2.77 16.61 0.11
N HIS A 246 2.69 17.94 0.09
CA HIS A 246 1.42 18.67 0.25
C HIS A 246 0.76 18.97 -1.11
N ILE A 247 -0.53 18.62 -1.22
CA ILE A 247 -1.42 18.87 -2.36
C ILE A 247 -2.56 19.79 -1.89
N PRO A 248 -2.52 21.11 -2.21
CA PRO A 248 -3.51 22.07 -1.72
C PRO A 248 -4.89 21.85 -2.36
N MET A 249 -5.97 22.07 -1.58
CA MET A 249 -7.34 21.89 -2.06
C MET A 249 -7.88 23.10 -2.84
N LYS A 250 -7.46 24.32 -2.46
CA LYS A 250 -7.83 25.54 -3.19
C LYS A 250 -6.94 25.71 -4.41
N SER A 251 -7.55 25.76 -5.60
CA SER A 251 -6.95 25.94 -6.93
C SER A 251 -6.27 27.31 -7.16
N GLY A 252 -5.61 27.87 -6.15
CA GLY A 252 -4.59 28.88 -6.36
C GLY A 252 -3.37 28.21 -6.99
N LYS A 253 -2.63 28.91 -7.84
CA LYS A 253 -1.39 28.44 -8.50
C LYS A 253 -0.23 28.12 -7.53
N LYS A 254 -0.50 27.74 -6.28
CA LYS A 254 0.54 27.37 -5.32
C LYS A 254 1.06 25.97 -5.67
N PRO A 255 2.37 25.82 -5.90
CA PRO A 255 2.96 24.52 -6.20
C PRO A 255 2.88 23.61 -4.97
N SER A 256 2.84 22.30 -5.21
CA SER A 256 3.00 21.32 -4.13
C SER A 256 4.35 21.51 -3.45
N THR A 257 4.38 21.46 -2.13
CA THR A 257 5.61 21.57 -1.34
C THR A 257 6.10 20.19 -0.93
N LEU A 258 7.40 19.97 -1.01
CA LEU A 258 8.09 18.77 -0.51
C LEU A 258 8.97 19.19 0.67
N ILE A 259 8.83 18.53 1.82
CA ILE A 259 9.64 18.80 3.01
C ILE A 259 10.22 17.48 3.52
N THR A 260 11.51 17.47 3.80
CA THR A 260 12.22 16.31 4.36
C THR A 260 12.77 16.67 5.75
N SER A 261 12.51 15.83 6.76
CA SER A 261 13.00 16.02 8.13
C SER A 261 13.25 14.69 8.84
N GLU A 262 14.17 14.68 9.80
CA GLU A 262 14.37 13.53 10.72
C GLU A 262 13.45 13.61 11.96
N ASP A 263 12.80 14.76 12.17
CA ASP A 263 11.92 15.02 13.32
C ASP A 263 10.55 15.55 12.86
N LEU A 264 9.50 14.76 13.07
CA LEU A 264 8.13 15.13 12.72
C LEU A 264 7.57 16.21 13.66
N SER A 265 8.09 16.37 14.88
CA SER A 265 7.62 17.40 15.82
C SER A 265 7.99 18.82 15.36
N SER A 266 9.00 18.94 14.51
CA SER A 266 9.39 20.18 13.83
C SER A 266 8.46 20.57 12.67
N LEU A 267 7.50 19.71 12.31
CA LEU A 267 6.58 19.87 11.18
C LEU A 267 5.12 19.80 11.68
N PRO A 268 4.60 20.86 12.32
CA PRO A 268 3.19 20.90 12.71
C PRO A 268 2.32 20.84 11.46
N LEU A 269 1.74 19.67 11.18
CA LEU A 269 0.80 19.46 10.08
C LEU A 269 -0.37 20.45 10.10
N ALA A 270 -0.71 20.99 11.28
CA ALA A 270 -1.72 22.03 11.48
C ALA A 270 -1.34 23.41 10.90
N ASP A 271 -0.06 23.69 10.67
CA ASP A 271 0.40 24.94 10.04
C ASP A 271 0.32 24.89 8.51
N PHE A 272 0.03 23.71 7.95
CA PHE A 272 -0.19 23.58 6.52
C PHE A 272 -1.60 24.03 6.14
N GLU A 273 -1.72 24.59 4.94
CA GLU A 273 -3.01 24.98 4.37
C GLU A 273 -3.91 23.76 4.14
N GLU A 274 -5.22 24.01 4.08
CA GLU A 274 -6.24 23.00 3.75
C GLU A 274 -5.87 22.19 2.48
N GLY A 275 -5.77 20.87 2.63
CA GLY A 275 -5.20 20.03 1.60
C GLY A 275 -4.92 18.60 2.04
N ILE A 276 -4.41 17.82 1.09
CA ILE A 276 -3.99 16.44 1.34
C ILE A 276 -2.47 16.38 1.46
N HIS A 277 -1.99 15.65 2.47
CA HIS A 277 -0.57 15.46 2.76
C HIS A 277 -0.23 13.99 2.69
N ASN A 278 0.63 13.62 1.73
CA ASN A 278 1.22 12.30 1.67
C ASN A 278 2.52 12.32 2.47
N ILE A 279 2.58 11.50 3.50
CA ILE A 279 3.71 11.37 4.42
C ILE A 279 4.38 10.03 4.14
N THR A 280 5.59 10.08 3.63
CA THR A 280 6.46 8.92 3.49
C THR A 280 7.44 8.92 4.66
N LEU A 281 7.48 7.82 5.41
CA LEU A 281 8.41 7.59 6.50
C LEU A 281 9.34 6.44 6.10
N ASP A 282 10.60 6.78 5.87
CA ASP A 282 11.67 5.81 5.71
C ASP A 282 12.30 5.50 7.08
N LEU A 283 12.36 4.22 7.39
CA LEU A 283 12.85 3.66 8.63
C LEU A 283 14.11 2.84 8.34
N GLU A 284 15.13 3.04 9.15
CA GLU A 284 16.30 2.16 9.20
C GLU A 284 16.57 1.79 10.65
N GLY A 285 16.85 0.53 10.93
CA GLY A 285 17.17 0.10 12.28
C GLY A 285 17.72 -1.29 12.37
N LYS A 286 17.80 -1.79 13.61
CA LYS A 286 18.25 -3.15 13.92
C LYS A 286 17.18 -3.91 14.70
N THR A 287 17.03 -5.19 14.37
CA THR A 287 16.23 -6.13 15.17
C THR A 287 16.91 -6.44 16.49
N GLU A 288 16.21 -7.12 17.41
CA GLU A 288 16.79 -7.60 18.66
C GLU A 288 18.00 -8.53 18.43
N GLN A 289 18.03 -9.25 17.31
CA GLN A 289 19.14 -10.12 16.92
C GLN A 289 20.31 -9.35 16.29
N GLY A 290 20.18 -8.03 16.13
CA GLY A 290 21.20 -7.14 15.59
C GLY A 290 21.22 -7.02 14.07
N ASN A 291 20.30 -7.69 13.36
CA ASN A 291 20.20 -7.61 11.90
C ASN A 291 19.58 -6.28 11.48
N GLU A 292 20.11 -5.70 10.41
CA GLU A 292 19.60 -4.45 9.86
C GLU A 292 18.27 -4.67 9.11
N PHE A 293 17.38 -3.70 9.21
CA PHE A 293 16.16 -3.65 8.41
C PHE A 293 15.90 -2.22 7.92
N GLN A 294 15.23 -2.12 6.76
CA GLN A 294 14.82 -0.85 6.18
C GLN A 294 13.38 -0.95 5.69
N ARG A 295 12.52 0.02 6.00
CA ARG A 295 11.11 0.01 5.60
C ARG A 295 10.61 1.39 5.19
N THR A 296 9.64 1.41 4.30
CA THR A 296 8.90 2.61 3.92
C THR A 296 7.45 2.48 4.36
N VAL A 297 7.00 3.42 5.18
CA VAL A 297 5.60 3.56 5.59
C VAL A 297 5.03 4.77 4.87
N ILE A 298 3.89 4.61 4.20
CA ILE A 298 3.21 5.71 3.52
C ILE A 298 1.86 5.91 4.19
N GLN A 299 1.59 7.16 4.57
CA GLN A 299 0.32 7.59 5.15
C GLN A 299 -0.18 8.82 4.40
N THR A 300 -1.49 8.96 4.34
CA THR A 300 -2.14 10.14 3.77
C THR A 300 -3.07 10.74 4.80
N VAL A 301 -2.92 12.03 5.06
CA VAL A 301 -3.76 12.81 5.98
C VAL A 301 -4.41 13.97 5.25
N TYR A 302 -5.60 14.35 5.69
CA TYR A 302 -6.30 15.54 5.21
C TYR A 302 -6.34 16.61 6.30
N VAL A 303 -6.00 17.85 5.95
CA VAL A 303 -6.13 19.02 6.82
C VAL A 303 -7.30 19.86 6.32
N ASP A 304 -8.28 20.14 7.18
CA ASP A 304 -9.43 20.97 6.80
C ASP A 304 -9.14 22.48 6.89
N GLY A 305 -10.07 23.31 6.42
CA GLY A 305 -9.96 24.78 6.49
C GLY A 305 -9.89 25.38 7.90
N LYS A 306 -9.97 24.56 8.96
CA LYS A 306 -9.84 24.95 10.38
C LYS A 306 -8.56 24.39 11.02
N GLY A 307 -7.74 23.64 10.27
CA GLY A 307 -6.52 23.01 10.76
C GLY A 307 -6.73 21.67 11.47
N ASN A 308 -7.91 21.06 11.41
CA ASN A 308 -8.12 19.72 11.96
C ASN A 308 -7.53 18.67 11.01
N ILE A 309 -6.93 17.62 11.58
CA ILE A 309 -6.23 16.56 10.84
C ILE A 309 -7.06 15.28 10.89
N TYR A 310 -7.30 14.68 9.72
CA TYR A 310 -8.02 13.43 9.52
C TYR A 310 -7.11 12.38 8.89
#